data_AF-E4RVC9-F1
#
_entry.id   AF-E4RVC9-F1
#
_cell.length_a   1.000
_cell.length_b   1.000
_cell.length_c   1.000
_cell.angle_alpha   90.00
_cell.angle_beta   90.00
_cell.angle_gamma   90.00
#
_symmetry.space_group_name_H-M   'P 1'
#
loop_
_entity.id
_entity.type
_entity.pdbx_description
1 polymer ?
#
loop_
_entity_poly.entity_id
_entity_poly.type
_entity_poly.pdbx_seq_one_letter_code
_entity_poly.pdbx_strand_id
1 'polypeptide(L)'
;MEEYKSKIKLFLDDEQQPIAELVPPVQFDLDTSKLTDGEHTLKLISKSPTGREGIRKIKFIVKNGPAISVEGLSDNGVVDGVIPLMINAYDKGNQKKFFIEGSETPQSIPSWLWILLVAFLGWAAFYTITNFSL
;
A
#
# COMPACT_ATOMS: atom_id res chain seq x y z
N MET A 1 -17.64 5.12 -43.63
CA MET A 1 -16.51 4.25 -43.22
C MET A 1 -16.82 3.78 -41.82
N GLU A 2 -17.21 2.52 -41.66
CA GLU A 2 -17.39 1.93 -40.33
C GLU A 2 -16.02 1.91 -39.63
N GLU A 3 -15.86 2.69 -38.55
CA GLU A 3 -14.66 2.62 -37.73
C GLU A 3 -14.56 1.19 -37.16
N TYR A 4 -13.57 0.44 -37.60
CA TYR A 4 -13.23 -0.88 -37.08
C TYR A 4 -12.68 -0.75 -35.66
N LYS A 5 -13.57 -0.48 -34.69
CA LYS A 5 -13.20 -0.37 -33.28
C LYS A 5 -13.06 -1.75 -32.67
N SER A 6 -11.87 -2.04 -32.14
CA SER A 6 -11.65 -3.22 -31.29
C SER A 6 -12.53 -3.15 -30.05
N LYS A 7 -13.13 -4.27 -29.65
CA LYS A 7 -13.89 -4.37 -28.39
C LYS A 7 -13.05 -5.09 -27.34
N ILE A 8 -13.08 -4.59 -26.10
CA ILE A 8 -12.42 -5.22 -24.96
C ILE A 8 -13.48 -5.72 -24.00
N LYS A 9 -13.39 -6.99 -23.61
CA LYS A 9 -14.20 -7.59 -22.55
C LYS A 9 -13.34 -7.76 -21.29
N LEU A 10 -13.85 -7.32 -20.15
CA LEU A 10 -13.19 -7.44 -18.86
C LEU A 10 -13.88 -8.55 -18.06
N PHE A 11 -13.10 -9.46 -17.50
CA PHE A 11 -13.55 -10.53 -16.62
C PHE A 11 -12.80 -10.40 -15.31
N LEU A 12 -13.52 -10.55 -14.21
CA LEU A 12 -12.94 -10.58 -12.88
C LEU A 12 -12.85 -12.02 -12.40
N ASP A 13 -11.68 -12.40 -11.92
CA ASP A 13 -11.35 -13.74 -11.44
C ASP A 13 -11.68 -14.81 -12.48
N ASP A 14 -12.37 -15.88 -12.05
CA ASP A 14 -12.81 -16.99 -12.88
C ASP A 14 -14.29 -16.85 -13.32
N GLU A 15 -14.85 -15.64 -13.24
CA GLU A 15 -16.22 -15.40 -13.69
C GLU A 15 -16.36 -15.55 -15.21
N GLN A 16 -17.43 -16.24 -15.64
CA GLN A 16 -17.71 -16.46 -17.06
C GLN A 16 -18.34 -15.25 -17.74
N GLN A 17 -18.99 -14.37 -16.98
CA GLN A 17 -19.62 -13.17 -17.49
C GLN A 17 -18.64 -12.00 -17.44
N PRO A 18 -18.57 -11.18 -18.50
CA PRO A 18 -17.74 -9.99 -18.46
C PRO A 18 -18.38 -8.94 -17.54
N ILE A 19 -17.57 -8.34 -16.66
CA ILE A 19 -17.99 -7.21 -15.82
C ILE A 19 -18.19 -5.93 -16.64
N ALA A 20 -17.56 -5.85 -17.81
CA ALA A 20 -17.71 -4.73 -18.74
C ALA A 20 -17.30 -5.13 -20.18
N GLU A 21 -17.99 -4.54 -21.15
CA GLU A 21 -17.57 -4.52 -22.56
C GLU A 21 -17.33 -3.07 -22.99
N LEU A 22 -16.11 -2.77 -23.43
CA LEU A 22 -15.65 -1.40 -23.67
C LEU A 22 -15.03 -1.24 -25.06
N VAL A 23 -15.04 0.00 -25.55
CA VAL A 23 -14.43 0.37 -26.83
C VAL A 23 -13.27 1.34 -26.56
N PRO A 24 -12.01 0.98 -26.86
CA PRO A 24 -10.85 1.83 -26.59
C PRO A 24 -10.80 3.10 -27.46
N PRO A 25 -10.09 4.16 -27.00
CA PRO A 25 -9.54 4.33 -25.65
C PRO A 25 -10.65 4.63 -24.64
N VAL A 26 -10.59 4.04 -23.45
CA VAL A 26 -11.66 4.09 -22.45
C VAL A 26 -11.07 4.05 -21.04
N GLN A 27 -11.64 4.85 -20.14
CA GLN A 27 -11.40 4.77 -18.71
C GLN A 27 -12.48 3.91 -18.06
N PHE A 28 -12.07 3.02 -17.15
CA PHE A 28 -12.95 2.12 -16.42
C PHE A 28 -12.62 2.17 -14.94
N ASP A 29 -13.62 2.47 -14.13
CA ASP A 29 -13.48 2.55 -12.67
C ASP A 29 -13.92 1.22 -12.06
N LEU A 30 -12.96 0.48 -11.49
CA LEU A 30 -13.21 -0.77 -10.78
C LEU A 30 -13.50 -0.47 -9.30
N ASP A 31 -14.74 -0.69 -8.88
CA ASP A 31 -15.15 -0.57 -7.48
C ASP A 31 -14.69 -1.79 -6.67
N THR A 32 -13.51 -1.69 -6.04
CA THR A 32 -12.93 -2.78 -5.25
C THR A 32 -13.65 -3.01 -3.91
N SER A 33 -14.52 -2.10 -3.46
CA SER A 33 -15.21 -2.21 -2.16
C SER A 33 -16.20 -3.37 -2.09
N LYS A 34 -16.65 -3.84 -3.26
CA LYS A 34 -17.56 -4.97 -3.42
C LYS A 34 -16.83 -6.31 -3.54
N LEU A 35 -15.50 -6.27 -3.63
CA LEU A 35 -14.67 -7.45 -3.74
C LEU A 35 -14.29 -7.96 -2.35
N THR A 36 -14.09 -9.27 -2.24
CA THR A 36 -13.57 -9.88 -1.03
C THR A 36 -12.11 -9.51 -0.82
N ASP A 37 -11.61 -9.64 0.41
CA ASP A 37 -10.18 -9.52 0.66
C ASP A 37 -9.45 -10.73 0.09
N GLY A 38 -8.31 -10.49 -0.54
CA GLY A 38 -7.48 -11.56 -1.10
C GLY A 38 -6.90 -11.26 -2.48
N GLU A 39 -6.34 -12.30 -3.10
CA GLU A 39 -5.82 -12.24 -4.45
C GLU A 39 -6.96 -12.29 -5.48
N HIS A 40 -6.92 -11.36 -6.42
CA HIS A 40 -7.85 -11.26 -7.54
C HIS A 40 -7.09 -11.17 -8.87
N THR A 41 -7.75 -11.58 -9.95
CA THR A 41 -7.19 -11.52 -11.31
C THR A 41 -8.14 -10.81 -12.27
N LEU A 42 -7.71 -9.69 -12.83
CA LEU A 42 -8.43 -9.02 -13.91
C LEU A 42 -7.96 -9.57 -15.26
N LYS A 43 -8.86 -10.20 -16.02
CA LYS A 43 -8.61 -10.73 -17.36
C LYS A 43 -9.26 -9.83 -18.40
N LEU A 44 -8.45 -9.31 -19.32
CA LEU A 44 -8.89 -8.51 -20.45
C LEU A 44 -8.78 -9.35 -21.72
N ILE A 45 -9.86 -9.42 -22.50
CA ILE A 45 -9.91 -10.06 -23.81
C ILE A 45 -10.22 -8.98 -24.85
N SER A 46 -9.25 -8.63 -25.67
CA SER A 46 -9.42 -7.71 -26.80
C SER A 46 -9.69 -8.50 -28.07
N LYS A 47 -10.76 -8.16 -28.79
CA LYS A 47 -11.06 -8.74 -30.10
C LYS A 47 -10.77 -7.71 -31.18
N SER A 48 -9.83 -8.05 -32.06
CA SER A 48 -9.51 -7.22 -33.23
C SER A 48 -10.64 -7.32 -34.26
N PRO A 49 -10.78 -6.27 -35.09
CA PRO A 49 -11.63 -6.31 -36.28
C PRO A 49 -11.37 -7.50 -37.22
N THR A 50 -10.11 -7.94 -37.26
CA THR A 50 -9.63 -9.08 -38.07
C THR A 50 -9.88 -10.45 -37.41
N GLY A 51 -10.58 -10.49 -36.28
CA GLY A 51 -10.96 -11.72 -35.57
C GLY A 51 -9.89 -12.30 -34.65
N ARG A 52 -8.74 -11.64 -34.49
CA ARG A 52 -7.69 -12.07 -33.56
C ARG A 52 -8.04 -11.64 -32.14
N GLU A 53 -7.77 -12.51 -31.18
CA GLU A 53 -8.01 -12.23 -29.76
C GLU A 53 -6.68 -12.07 -29.02
N GLY A 54 -6.57 -10.99 -28.24
CA GLY A 54 -5.46 -10.74 -27.33
C GLY A 54 -5.93 -10.87 -25.89
N ILE A 55 -5.23 -11.67 -25.07
CA ILE A 55 -5.57 -11.89 -23.66
C ILE A 55 -4.49 -11.29 -22.77
N ARG A 56 -4.88 -10.48 -21.79
CA ARG A 56 -4.00 -9.98 -20.74
C ARG A 56 -4.60 -10.30 -19.37
N LYS A 57 -3.78 -10.80 -18.45
CA LYS A 57 -4.17 -11.06 -17.06
C LYS A 57 -3.35 -10.17 -16.13
N ILE A 58 -4.00 -9.55 -15.16
CA ILE A 58 -3.40 -8.67 -14.16
C ILE A 58 -3.79 -9.19 -12.78
N LYS A 59 -2.81 -9.62 -11.98
CA LYS A 59 -3.05 -10.02 -10.59
C LYS A 59 -2.98 -8.81 -9.68
N PHE A 60 -3.89 -8.70 -8.73
CA PHE A 60 -3.91 -7.65 -7.71
C PHE A 60 -4.45 -8.20 -6.39
N ILE A 61 -4.22 -7.49 -5.29
CA ILE A 61 -4.68 -7.90 -3.96
C ILE A 61 -5.64 -6.83 -3.43
N VAL A 62 -6.83 -7.26 -3.01
CA VAL A 62 -7.82 -6.41 -2.37
C VAL A 62 -7.67 -6.51 -0.85
N LYS A 63 -7.68 -5.34 -0.19
CA LYS A 63 -7.59 -5.19 1.27
C LYS A 63 -8.61 -4.14 1.75
N ASN A 64 -9.85 -4.57 1.83
CA ASN A 64 -10.99 -3.81 2.34
C ASN A 64 -11.19 -3.98 3.86
N GLY A 65 -10.71 -5.09 4.43
CA GLY A 65 -10.74 -5.36 5.87
C GLY A 65 -9.73 -4.55 6.70
N PRO A 66 -9.69 -4.78 8.02
CA PRO A 66 -8.78 -4.08 8.92
C PRO A 66 -7.32 -4.33 8.55
N ALA A 67 -6.53 -3.26 8.46
CA ALA A 67 -5.10 -3.34 8.23
C ALA A 67 -4.37 -3.55 9.56
N ILE A 68 -3.46 -4.52 9.60
CA ILE A 68 -2.59 -4.77 10.76
C ILE A 68 -1.19 -4.29 10.40
N SER A 69 -0.57 -3.48 11.26
CA SER A 69 0.87 -3.17 11.19
C SER A 69 1.58 -3.76 12.40
N VAL A 70 2.77 -4.32 12.13
CA VAL A 70 3.63 -4.89 13.16
C VAL A 70 4.99 -4.20 13.06
N GLU A 71 5.45 -3.63 14.17
CA GLU A 71 6.79 -3.10 14.33
C GLU A 71 7.60 -3.97 15.30
N GLY A 72 8.93 -3.94 15.16
CA GLY A 72 9.85 -4.75 15.96
C GLY A 72 10.26 -6.08 15.30
N LEU A 73 9.65 -6.44 14.17
CA LEU A 73 10.06 -7.58 13.33
C LEU A 73 10.04 -7.19 11.85
N SER A 74 11.00 -7.69 11.08
CA SER A 74 11.05 -7.51 9.62
C SER A 74 10.84 -8.84 8.89
N ASP A 75 10.27 -8.78 7.68
CA ASP A 75 10.15 -9.93 6.81
C ASP A 75 11.53 -10.59 6.58
N ASN A 76 11.61 -11.90 6.81
CA ASN A 76 12.84 -12.70 6.75
C ASN A 76 13.96 -12.28 7.70
N GLY A 77 13.66 -11.55 8.79
CA GLY A 77 14.65 -11.22 9.83
C GLY A 77 15.08 -12.44 10.64
N VAL A 78 16.37 -12.54 10.97
CA VAL A 78 16.89 -13.51 11.93
C VAL A 78 16.84 -12.86 13.32
N VAL A 79 16.11 -13.49 14.25
CA VAL A 79 15.91 -12.98 15.60
C VAL A 79 16.38 -14.00 16.64
N ASP A 80 16.81 -13.51 17.79
CA ASP A 80 17.24 -14.33 18.94
C ASP A 80 16.74 -13.69 20.25
N GLY A 81 16.36 -14.50 21.22
CA GLY A 81 15.83 -14.05 22.51
C GLY A 81 14.41 -13.45 22.47
N VAL A 82 14.16 -12.45 23.33
CA VAL A 82 12.86 -11.80 23.50
C VAL A 82 12.91 -10.41 22.89
N ILE A 83 12.10 -10.17 21.85
CA ILE A 83 12.01 -8.88 21.16
C ILE A 83 10.67 -8.18 21.45
N PRO A 84 10.66 -6.86 21.71
CA PRO A 84 9.43 -6.11 21.86
C PRO A 84 8.76 -5.93 20.49
N LEU A 85 7.49 -6.34 20.39
CA LEU A 85 6.66 -6.13 19.21
C LEU A 85 5.57 -5.11 19.49
N MET A 86 5.33 -4.25 18.52
CA MET A 86 4.20 -3.32 18.54
C MET A 86 3.21 -3.74 17.46
N ILE A 87 1.97 -3.99 17.83
CA ILE A 87 0.92 -4.44 16.90
C ILE A 87 -0.18 -3.40 16.92
N ASN A 88 -0.46 -2.82 15.75
CA ASN A 88 -1.54 -1.87 15.55
C ASN A 88 -2.55 -2.44 14.56
N ALA A 89 -3.84 -2.21 14.80
CA ALA A 89 -4.91 -2.60 13.89
C ALA A 89 -5.75 -1.36 13.55
N TYR A 90 -5.94 -1.13 12.25
CA TYR A 90 -6.68 0.00 11.70
C TYR A 90 -7.87 -0.54 10.91
N ASP A 91 -9.09 -0.27 11.37
CA ASP A 91 -10.27 -0.59 10.58
C ASP A 91 -10.52 0.55 9.57
N LYS A 92 -10.78 0.19 8.30
CA LYS A 92 -11.25 1.11 7.26
C LYS A 92 -12.78 1.33 7.35
N GLY A 93 -13.38 1.04 8.50
CA GLY A 93 -14.80 1.18 8.78
C GLY A 93 -15.31 2.62 8.55
N ASN A 94 -16.35 2.71 7.71
CA ASN A 94 -17.26 3.84 7.45
C ASN A 94 -16.81 5.22 8.01
N GLN A 95 -16.26 6.06 7.12
CA GLN A 95 -15.67 7.39 7.36
C GLN A 95 -16.64 8.46 7.90
N LYS A 96 -17.75 8.09 8.55
CA LYS A 96 -18.72 9.03 9.13
C LYS A 96 -18.39 9.46 10.56
N LYS A 97 -17.43 8.80 11.21
CA LYS A 97 -16.88 9.22 12.50
C LYS A 97 -15.36 9.29 12.39
N PHE A 98 -14.82 10.50 12.34
CA PHE A 98 -13.42 10.72 12.65
C PHE A 98 -13.20 10.34 14.12
N PHE A 99 -12.68 9.15 14.38
CA PHE A 99 -12.08 8.85 15.68
C PHE A 99 -10.73 9.56 15.72
N ILE A 100 -10.68 10.70 16.40
CA ILE A 100 -9.42 11.40 16.72
C ILE A 100 -8.87 10.72 17.99
N GLU A 101 -8.50 9.46 17.89
CA GLU A 101 -7.83 8.75 18.97
C GLU A 101 -6.78 7.86 18.31
N GLY A 102 -5.50 8.18 18.54
CA GLY A 102 -4.38 7.44 17.96
C GLY A 102 -3.99 7.79 16.51
N SER A 103 -4.26 9.03 16.04
CA SER A 103 -3.70 9.53 14.76
C SER A 103 -2.17 9.68 14.77
N GLU A 104 -1.56 9.55 15.94
CA GLU A 104 -0.11 9.44 16.10
C GLU A 104 0.20 7.95 16.17
N THR A 105 0.70 7.37 15.08
CA THR A 105 1.37 6.07 15.13
C THR A 105 2.45 6.17 16.20
N PRO A 106 2.41 5.37 17.29
CA PRO A 106 3.45 5.41 18.30
C PRO A 106 4.76 4.89 17.69
N GLN A 107 5.55 5.79 17.11
CA GLN A 107 6.79 5.44 16.45
C GLN A 107 7.95 5.51 17.45
N SER A 108 8.87 4.56 17.37
CA SER A 108 10.12 4.64 18.12
C SER A 108 10.92 5.89 17.73
N ILE A 109 11.62 6.49 18.69
CA ILE A 109 12.47 7.67 18.45
C ILE A 109 13.51 7.32 17.36
N PRO A 110 13.54 8.05 16.23
CA PRO A 110 14.49 7.77 15.15
C PRO A 110 15.95 7.84 15.59
N SER A 111 16.79 6.93 15.10
CA SER A 111 18.21 6.86 15.47
C SER A 111 18.99 8.16 15.19
N TRP A 112 18.60 8.94 14.17
CA TRP A 112 19.25 10.22 13.86
C TRP A 112 19.09 11.27 14.97
N LEU A 113 18.01 11.20 15.76
CA LEU A 113 17.81 12.11 16.88
C LEU A 113 18.84 11.87 17.99
N TRP A 114 19.17 10.61 18.25
CA TRP A 114 20.24 10.22 19.18
C TRP A 114 21.61 10.70 18.70
N ILE A 115 21.90 10.60 17.39
CA ILE A 115 23.14 11.10 16.79
C ILE A 115 23.26 12.62 16.98
N LEU A 116 22.18 13.37 16.71
CA LEU A 116 22.16 14.82 16.94
C LEU A 116 22.35 15.18 18.41
N LEU A 117 21.71 14.43 19.33
CA LEU A 117 21.84 14.67 20.76
C LEU A 117 23.29 14.46 21.24
N VAL A 118 23.95 13.40 20.79
CA VAL A 118 25.38 13.14 21.08
C VAL A 118 26.26 14.23 20.48
N ALA A 119 26.03 14.64 19.23
CA ALA A 119 26.80 15.69 18.58
C ALA A 119 26.64 17.04 19.28
N PHE A 120 25.41 17.38 19.69
CA PHE A 120 25.11 18.60 20.44
C PHE A 120 25.80 18.61 21.81
N LEU A 121 25.72 17.51 22.56
CA LEU A 121 26.41 17.39 23.85
C LEU A 121 27.93 17.48 23.71
N GLY A 122 28.51 16.83 22.69
CA GLY A 122 29.94 16.89 22.39
C GLY A 122 30.38 18.31 22.03
N TRP A 123 29.62 19.00 21.16
CA TRP A 123 29.87 20.39 20.81
C TRP A 123 29.74 21.32 22.02
N ALA A 124 28.70 21.16 22.85
CA ALA A 124 28.49 21.97 24.05
C ALA A 124 29.65 21.80 25.04
N ALA A 125 30.12 20.58 25.27
CA ALA A 125 31.27 20.30 26.12
C ALA A 125 32.58 20.89 25.56
N PHE A 126 32.81 20.76 24.25
CA PHE A 126 33.95 21.42 23.59
C PHE A 126 33.88 22.94 23.79
N TYR A 127 32.73 23.54 23.49
CA TYR A 127 32.52 24.98 23.59
C TYR A 127 32.74 25.50 25.02
N THR A 128 32.25 24.80 26.05
CA THR A 128 32.49 25.18 27.44
C THR A 128 33.96 25.05 27.82
N ILE A 129 34.65 23.98 27.45
CA ILE A 129 36.08 23.84 27.77
C ILE A 129 36.91 24.94 27.10
N THR A 130 36.62 25.27 25.83
CA THR A 130 37.43 26.23 25.08
C THR A 130 37.14 27.68 25.41
N ASN A 131 35.90 28.02 25.77
CA ASN A 131 35.46 29.41 25.98
C ASN A 131 35.21 29.76 27.46
N PHE A 132 35.13 28.76 28.33
CA PHE A 132 35.06 28.91 29.79
C PHE A 132 36.37 28.41 30.42
N SER A 133 37.52 28.95 29.99
CA SER A 133 38.72 28.95 30.84
C SER A 133 38.72 30.23 31.65
N LEU A 134 38.57 30.11 32.98
CA LEU A 134 38.73 31.22 33.93
C LEU A 134 40.21 31.63 34.04
#